data_AF-A0A929SSK7-F1
#
_entry.id   AF-A0A929SSK7-F1
#
_cell.length_a   1.000
_cell.length_b   1.000
_cell.length_c   1.000
_cell.angle_alpha   90.00
_cell.angle_beta   90.00
_cell.angle_gamma   90.00
#
_symmetry.space_group_name_H-M   'P 1'
#
loop_
_entity.id
_entity.type
_entity.pdbx_description
1 polymer ?
#
loop_
_entity_poly.entity_id
_entity_poly.type
_entity_poly.pdbx_seq_one_letter_code
_entity_poly.pdbx_strand_id
1 'polypeptide(L)'
;MKINLSSLMCLIDEKEKKYSSMFFSMKKHVFNTSVQELSGVVNVIEDNKKDFDEELNEVQNLSNEIIKLKSILYEKNNTFKLSDGRSIQAAIVENSNLRKLKDNFELLLNYRNSKQRFTEVNNSYFQIQEVNYNQDEIKSQIQILDEKIRNTDFEISKLNSIEFEIDL
;
A
#
# COMPACT_ATOMS: atom_id res chain seq x y z
N MET A 1 -10.87 -18.04 16.11
CA MET A 1 -11.35 -16.67 16.37
C MET A 1 -12.24 -16.22 15.22
N LYS A 2 -13.37 -15.56 15.51
CA LYS A 2 -14.24 -14.97 14.48
C LYS A 2 -13.79 -13.55 14.14
N ILE A 3 -13.56 -13.26 12.86
CA ILE A 3 -13.02 -11.97 12.38
C ILE A 3 -13.53 -11.69 10.95
N ASN A 4 -13.45 -10.45 10.47
CA ASN A 4 -13.67 -10.10 9.06
C ASN A 4 -12.39 -9.52 8.43
N LEU A 5 -12.34 -9.32 7.11
CA LEU A 5 -11.11 -8.86 6.44
C LEU A 5 -10.71 -7.47 6.89
N SER A 6 -11.67 -6.57 7.13
CA SER A 6 -11.39 -5.22 7.63
C SER A 6 -10.66 -5.24 8.96
N SER A 7 -11.16 -6.02 9.92
CA SER A 7 -10.54 -6.19 11.24
C SER A 7 -9.22 -6.94 11.14
N LEU A 8 -9.09 -7.92 10.24
CA LEU A 8 -7.84 -8.64 10.01
C LEU A 8 -6.75 -7.70 9.47
N MET A 9 -7.08 -6.81 8.53
CA MET A 9 -6.16 -5.78 8.04
C MET A 9 -5.72 -4.84 9.16
N CYS A 10 -6.65 -4.33 9.99
CA CYS A 10 -6.31 -3.50 11.14
C CYS A 10 -5.38 -4.23 12.12
N LEU A 11 -5.66 -5.51 12.42
CA LEU A 11 -4.83 -6.32 13.30
C LEU A 11 -3.41 -6.49 12.75
N ILE A 12 -3.27 -6.75 11.44
CA ILE A 12 -1.97 -6.83 10.78
C ILE A 12 -1.22 -5.50 10.93
N ASP A 13 -1.86 -4.37 10.63
CA ASP A 13 -1.25 -3.04 10.74
C ASP A 13 -0.78 -2.73 12.17
N GLU A 14 -1.57 -3.08 13.19
CA GLU A 14 -1.20 -2.92 14.60
C GLU A 14 0.01 -3.78 14.95
N LYS A 15 0.04 -5.03 14.50
CA LYS A 15 1.15 -5.96 14.74
C LYS A 15 2.42 -5.50 14.03
N GLU A 16 2.33 -4.97 12.81
CA GLU A 16 3.47 -4.41 12.07
C GLU A 16 4.05 -3.15 12.74
N LYS A 17 3.19 -2.29 13.26
CA LYS A 17 3.62 -1.12 14.06
C LYS A 17 4.31 -1.57 15.34
N LYS A 18 3.75 -2.56 16.05
CA LYS A 18 4.37 -3.15 17.25
C LYS A 18 5.73 -3.75 16.91
N TYR A 19 5.83 -4.52 15.83
CA TYR A 19 7.08 -5.12 15.36
C TYR A 19 8.14 -4.07 15.10
N SER A 20 7.78 -3.01 14.36
CA SER A 20 8.71 -1.93 14.02
C SER A 20 9.21 -1.19 15.27
N SER A 21 8.31 -0.91 16.22
CA SER A 21 8.65 -0.27 17.49
C SER A 21 9.58 -1.15 18.34
N MET A 22 9.25 -2.43 18.46
CA MET A 22 10.00 -3.37 19.27
C MET A 22 11.39 -3.67 18.70
N PHE A 23 11.48 -3.84 17.37
CA PHE A 23 12.76 -3.99 16.71
C PHE A 23 13.63 -2.74 16.87
N PHE A 24 13.03 -1.55 16.88
CA PHE A 24 13.74 -0.31 17.13
C PHE A 24 14.25 -0.22 18.57
N SER A 25 13.45 -0.58 19.57
CA SER A 25 13.87 -0.55 20.98
C SER A 25 14.98 -1.55 21.27
N MET A 26 14.95 -2.73 20.64
CA MET A 26 15.96 -3.78 20.80
C MET A 26 17.38 -3.32 20.44
N LYS A 27 17.51 -2.27 19.61
CA LYS A 27 18.82 -1.67 19.28
C LYS A 27 19.59 -1.19 20.51
N LYS A 28 18.90 -0.90 21.62
CA LYS A 28 19.52 -0.46 22.88
C LYS A 28 20.32 -1.57 23.57
N HIS A 29 19.94 -2.83 23.37
CA HIS A 29 20.54 -3.99 24.05
C HIS A 29 21.54 -4.74 23.16
N VAL A 30 21.91 -4.20 22.00
CA VAL A 30 22.81 -4.86 21.03
C VAL A 30 24.24 -4.99 21.55
N PHE A 31 24.68 -4.07 22.41
CA PHE A 31 26.05 -4.02 22.92
C PHE A 31 26.07 -4.27 24.42
N ASN A 32 27.07 -5.02 24.88
CA ASN A 32 27.47 -5.04 26.28
C ASN A 32 28.51 -3.94 26.52
N THR A 33 28.51 -3.35 27.73
CA THR A 33 29.48 -2.33 28.12
C THR A 33 30.47 -2.92 29.11
N SER A 34 31.77 -2.83 28.84
CA SER A 34 32.83 -3.27 29.77
C SER A 34 34.03 -2.32 29.74
N VAL A 35 34.80 -2.32 30.82
CA VAL A 35 36.07 -1.58 30.93
C VAL A 35 37.20 -2.58 31.16
N GLN A 36 38.28 -2.41 30.41
CA GLN A 36 39.51 -3.18 30.56
C GLN A 36 40.61 -2.28 31.12
N GLU A 37 41.20 -2.67 32.23
CA GLU A 37 42.36 -2.00 32.81
C GLU A 37 43.64 -2.34 32.05
N LEU A 38 44.70 -1.52 32.22
CA LEU A 38 46.03 -1.79 31.67
C LEU A 38 46.64 -3.10 32.20
N SER A 39 46.16 -3.60 33.35
CA SER A 39 46.50 -4.90 33.92
C SER A 39 45.91 -6.08 33.13
N GLY A 40 44.99 -5.83 32.20
CA GLY A 40 44.24 -6.83 31.45
C GLY A 40 42.93 -7.27 32.13
N VAL A 41 42.66 -6.84 33.36
CA VAL A 41 41.41 -7.14 34.08
C VAL A 41 40.24 -6.47 33.37
N VAL A 42 39.18 -7.24 33.05
CA VAL A 42 37.95 -6.76 32.41
C VAL A 42 36.82 -6.77 33.43
N ASN A 43 36.18 -5.61 33.60
CA ASN A 43 34.99 -5.44 34.43
C ASN A 43 33.79 -5.14 33.52
N VAL A 44 32.76 -5.98 33.57
CA VAL A 44 31.51 -5.75 32.83
C VAL A 44 30.68 -4.71 33.58
N ILE A 45 30.30 -3.63 32.91
CA ILE A 45 29.45 -2.57 33.43
C ILE A 45 27.98 -2.89 33.15
N GLU A 46 27.67 -3.31 31.92
CA GLU A 46 26.32 -3.66 31.49
C GLU A 46 26.37 -4.95 30.67
N ASP A 47 25.59 -5.95 31.09
CA ASP A 47 25.36 -7.18 30.34
C ASP A 47 23.92 -7.21 29.84
N ASN A 48 23.74 -6.87 28.57
CA ASN A 48 22.44 -6.77 27.91
C ASN A 48 22.03 -8.10 27.23
N LYS A 49 22.83 -9.16 27.36
CA LYS A 49 22.65 -10.40 26.60
C LYS A 49 21.27 -11.03 26.81
N LYS A 50 20.82 -11.09 28.07
CA LYS A 50 19.52 -11.68 28.41
C LYS A 50 18.36 -10.88 27.81
N ASP A 51 18.36 -9.57 28.01
CA ASP A 51 17.30 -8.68 27.51
C ASP A 51 17.24 -8.71 25.99
N PHE A 52 18.40 -8.70 25.32
CA PHE A 52 18.47 -8.84 23.87
C PHE A 52 17.89 -10.18 23.37
N ASP A 53 18.22 -11.30 24.01
CA ASP A 53 17.74 -12.61 23.60
C ASP A 53 16.21 -12.75 23.80
N GLU A 54 15.66 -12.18 24.88
CA GLU A 54 14.21 -12.13 25.12
C GLU A 54 13.50 -11.27 24.06
N GLU A 55 13.98 -10.05 23.82
CA GLU A 55 13.42 -9.15 22.81
C GLU A 55 13.51 -9.73 21.39
N LEU A 56 14.62 -10.39 21.06
CA LEU A 56 14.81 -11.03 19.76
C LEU A 56 13.79 -12.15 19.53
N ASN A 57 13.55 -12.99 20.54
CA ASN A 57 12.55 -14.06 20.47
C ASN A 57 11.14 -13.50 20.28
N GLU A 58 10.79 -12.43 21.00
CA GLU A 58 9.49 -11.77 20.84
C GLU A 58 9.30 -11.14 19.45
N VAL A 59 10.33 -10.47 18.92
CA VAL A 59 10.33 -9.92 17.55
C VAL A 59 10.13 -11.02 16.51
N GLN A 60 10.81 -12.16 16.66
CA GLN A 60 10.68 -13.31 15.77
C GLN A 60 9.28 -13.93 15.84
N ASN A 61 8.74 -14.11 17.04
CA ASN A 61 7.38 -14.61 17.24
C ASN A 61 6.34 -13.69 16.60
N LEU A 62 6.49 -12.38 16.78
CA LEU A 62 5.60 -11.38 16.19
C LEU A 62 5.69 -11.37 14.66
N SER A 63 6.90 -11.52 14.10
CA SER A 63 7.10 -11.65 12.66
C SER A 63 6.36 -12.88 12.10
N ASN A 64 6.47 -14.03 12.76
CA ASN A 64 5.77 -15.25 12.37
C ASN A 64 4.24 -15.09 12.44
N GLU A 65 3.73 -14.42 13.47
CA GLU A 65 2.30 -14.12 13.60
C GLU A 65 1.80 -13.23 12.44
N ILE A 66 2.54 -12.18 12.09
CA ILE A 66 2.21 -11.30 10.95
C ILE A 66 2.16 -12.11 9.64
N ILE A 67 3.13 -13.00 9.42
CA ILE A 67 3.18 -13.85 8.22
C ILE A 67 1.93 -14.74 8.14
N LYS A 68 1.54 -15.39 9.24
CA LYS A 68 0.33 -16.22 9.29
C LYS A 68 -0.92 -15.40 8.96
N LEU A 69 -1.09 -14.24 9.61
CA LEU A 69 -2.25 -13.35 9.39
C LEU A 69 -2.34 -12.87 7.93
N LYS A 70 -1.20 -12.45 7.34
CA LYS A 70 -1.14 -12.05 5.92
C LYS A 70 -1.46 -13.20 4.97
N SER A 71 -1.01 -14.40 5.29
CA SER A 71 -1.31 -15.59 4.48
C SER A 71 -2.82 -15.85 4.42
N ILE A 72 -3.48 -15.76 5.57
CA ILE A 72 -4.95 -15.88 5.67
C ILE A 72 -5.64 -14.76 4.87
N LEU A 73 -5.19 -13.51 5.03
CA LEU A 73 -5.73 -12.37 4.27
C LEU A 73 -5.66 -12.62 2.76
N TYR A 74 -4.51 -13.08 2.26
CA TYR A 74 -4.33 -13.37 0.83
C TYR A 74 -5.19 -14.53 0.36
N GLU A 75 -5.33 -15.61 1.14
CA GLU A 75 -6.22 -16.71 0.81
C GLU A 75 -7.67 -16.23 0.67
N LYS A 76 -8.16 -15.46 1.65
CA LYS A 76 -9.54 -14.95 1.64
C LYS A 76 -9.78 -13.95 0.52
N ASN A 77 -8.83 -13.06 0.23
CA ASN A 77 -8.92 -12.13 -0.91
C ASN A 77 -9.01 -12.85 -2.27
N ASN A 78 -8.43 -14.05 -2.40
CA ASN A 78 -8.53 -14.86 -3.61
C ASN A 78 -9.81 -15.72 -3.66
N THR A 79 -10.33 -16.08 -2.49
CA THR A 79 -11.50 -16.96 -2.34
C THR A 79 -12.82 -16.21 -2.45
N PHE A 80 -12.98 -15.09 -1.73
CA PHE A 80 -14.21 -14.30 -1.78
C PHE A 80 -14.43 -13.70 -3.16
N LYS A 81 -15.67 -13.80 -3.64
CA LYS A 81 -16.07 -13.41 -4.99
C LYS A 81 -17.05 -12.24 -4.97
N LEU A 82 -16.85 -11.31 -5.89
CA LEU A 82 -17.81 -10.27 -6.25
C LEU A 82 -19.01 -10.89 -6.96
N SER A 83 -20.07 -10.10 -7.15
CA SER A 83 -21.30 -10.52 -7.83
C SER A 83 -21.06 -11.03 -9.26
N ASP A 84 -20.02 -10.52 -9.92
CA ASP A 84 -19.60 -10.90 -11.27
C ASP A 84 -18.61 -12.08 -11.32
N GLY A 85 -18.30 -12.70 -10.18
CA GLY A 85 -17.44 -13.88 -10.07
C GLY A 85 -15.93 -13.59 -9.96
N ARG A 86 -15.49 -12.33 -10.08
CA ARG A 86 -14.09 -11.96 -9.83
C ARG A 86 -13.74 -12.15 -8.35
N SER A 87 -12.49 -12.49 -8.03
CA SER A 87 -12.02 -12.42 -6.64
C SER A 87 -11.84 -10.97 -6.19
N ILE A 88 -11.84 -10.72 -4.87
CA ILE A 88 -11.45 -9.41 -4.31
C ILE A 88 -10.09 -8.99 -4.86
N GLN A 89 -9.12 -9.90 -4.88
CA GLN A 89 -7.78 -9.60 -5.40
C GLN A 89 -7.81 -9.15 -6.87
N ALA A 90 -8.57 -9.85 -7.72
CA ALA A 90 -8.71 -9.47 -9.12
C ALA A 90 -9.40 -8.10 -9.28
N ALA A 91 -10.45 -7.85 -8.51
CA ALA A 91 -11.18 -6.60 -8.51
C ALA A 91 -10.31 -5.41 -8.05
N ILE A 92 -9.47 -5.59 -7.02
CA ILE A 92 -8.51 -4.57 -6.56
C ILE A 92 -7.52 -4.20 -7.67
N VAL A 93 -6.96 -5.21 -8.36
CA VAL A 93 -6.00 -4.98 -9.45
C VAL A 93 -6.66 -4.24 -10.61
N GLU A 94 -7.87 -4.66 -11.01
CA GLU A 94 -8.63 -3.97 -12.06
C GLU A 94 -8.94 -2.52 -11.68
N ASN A 95 -9.46 -2.27 -10.48
CA ASN A 95 -9.74 -0.92 -10.00
C ASN A 95 -8.49 -0.04 -9.97
N SER A 96 -7.33 -0.57 -9.60
CA SER A 96 -6.07 0.17 -9.65
C SER A 96 -5.74 0.63 -11.08
N ASN A 97 -5.93 -0.23 -12.08
CA ASN A 97 -5.70 0.12 -13.48
C ASN A 97 -6.75 1.10 -14.01
N LEU A 98 -8.03 0.94 -13.64
CA LEU A 98 -9.09 1.87 -14.02
C LEU A 98 -8.85 3.27 -13.44
N ARG A 99 -8.36 3.38 -12.20
CA ARG A 99 -7.96 4.67 -11.60
C ARG A 99 -6.85 5.34 -12.41
N LYS A 100 -5.78 4.61 -12.75
CA LYS A 100 -4.70 5.14 -13.60
C LYS A 100 -5.21 5.61 -14.97
N LEU A 101 -6.11 4.85 -15.59
CA LEU A 101 -6.71 5.23 -16.87
C LEU A 101 -7.54 6.50 -16.73
N LYS A 102 -8.34 6.60 -15.66
CA LYS A 102 -9.12 7.78 -15.34
C LYS A 102 -8.21 9.00 -15.14
N ASP A 103 -7.15 8.88 -14.35
CA ASP A 103 -6.18 9.97 -14.10
C ASP A 103 -5.54 10.45 -15.41
N ASN A 104 -5.22 9.53 -16.33
CA ASN A 104 -4.71 9.87 -17.65
C ASN A 104 -5.73 10.62 -18.51
N PHE A 105 -7.01 10.24 -18.46
CA PHE A 105 -8.08 10.97 -19.16
C PHE A 105 -8.29 12.37 -18.57
N GLU A 106 -8.22 12.51 -17.25
CA GLU A 106 -8.24 13.83 -16.60
C GLU A 106 -7.05 14.69 -17.03
N LEU A 107 -5.86 14.10 -17.20
CA LEU A 107 -4.69 14.79 -17.73
C LEU A 107 -4.92 15.28 -19.17
N LEU A 108 -5.58 14.50 -20.03
CA LEU A 108 -5.92 14.95 -21.38
C LEU A 108 -6.77 16.23 -21.33
N LEU A 109 -7.70 16.37 -20.38
CA LEU A 109 -8.54 17.56 -20.27
C LEU A 109 -7.77 18.85 -19.91
N ASN A 110 -6.48 18.76 -19.59
CA ASN A 110 -5.63 19.93 -19.33
C ASN A 110 -5.05 20.56 -20.60
N TYR A 111 -5.03 19.86 -21.74
CA TYR A 111 -4.55 20.43 -22.99
C TYR A 111 -5.53 21.48 -23.54
N ARG A 112 -4.98 22.50 -24.20
CA ARG A 112 -5.71 23.65 -24.75
C ARG A 112 -5.20 23.96 -26.15
N ASN A 113 -6.09 24.52 -26.98
CA ASN A 113 -5.70 25.02 -28.28
C ASN A 113 -4.68 26.15 -28.11
N SER A 114 -3.69 26.21 -28.99
CA SER A 114 -2.65 27.23 -28.99
C SER A 114 -2.54 27.88 -30.37
N LYS A 115 -2.15 29.15 -30.38
CA LYS A 115 -1.88 29.92 -31.60
C LYS A 115 -0.65 30.77 -31.37
N GLN A 116 0.40 30.50 -32.14
CA GLN A 116 1.68 31.20 -32.06
C GLN A 116 2.02 31.84 -33.39
N ARG A 117 2.45 33.10 -33.38
CA ARG A 117 2.95 33.78 -34.58
C ARG A 117 4.42 33.47 -34.76
N PHE A 118 4.80 33.06 -35.96
CA PHE A 118 6.18 32.96 -36.42
C PHE A 118 6.43 34.03 -37.47
N THR A 119 7.61 34.64 -37.40
CA THR A 119 8.08 35.60 -38.40
C THR A 119 9.45 35.14 -38.86
N GLU A 120 9.54 34.79 -40.13
CA GLU A 120 10.78 34.52 -40.84
C GLU A 120 11.18 35.77 -41.63
N VAL A 121 12.34 35.73 -42.28
CA VAL A 121 12.96 36.89 -42.95
C VAL A 121 12.01 37.62 -43.90
N ASN A 122 11.16 36.88 -44.63
CA ASN A 122 10.26 37.46 -45.64
C ASN A 122 8.76 37.13 -45.42
N ASN A 123 8.40 36.33 -44.43
CA ASN A 123 7.02 35.86 -44.22
C ASN A 123 6.63 35.83 -42.74
N SER A 124 5.36 36.11 -42.44
CA SER A 124 4.76 35.86 -41.13
C SER A 124 3.61 34.86 -41.28
N TYR A 125 3.55 33.87 -40.40
CA TYR A 125 2.46 32.90 -40.35
C TYR A 125 2.09 32.57 -38.90
N PHE A 126 0.92 31.96 -38.71
CA PHE A 126 0.51 31.43 -37.41
C PHE A 126 0.61 29.91 -37.41
N GLN A 127 1.29 29.34 -36.43
CA GLN A 127 1.16 27.94 -36.08
C GLN A 127 -0.03 27.80 -35.12
N ILE A 128 -1.02 27.00 -35.50
CA ILE A 128 -2.19 26.69 -34.67
C ILE A 128 -2.12 25.22 -34.30
N GLN A 129 -2.27 24.91 -33.01
CA GLN A 129 -2.42 23.54 -32.52
C GLN A 129 -3.77 23.44 -31.85
N GLU A 130 -4.55 22.44 -32.25
CA GLU A 130 -5.88 22.22 -31.70
C GLU A 130 -5.96 20.82 -31.09
N VAL A 131 -6.74 20.71 -30.03
CA VAL A 131 -7.07 19.45 -29.40
C VAL A 131 -7.83 18.58 -30.42
N ASN A 132 -7.33 17.37 -30.67
CA ASN A 132 -7.89 16.42 -31.65
C ASN A 132 -8.80 15.34 -31.02
N TYR A 133 -9.47 15.66 -29.91
CA TYR A 133 -10.45 14.78 -29.28
C TYR A 133 -11.66 15.57 -28.81
N ASN A 134 -12.80 14.91 -28.75
CA ASN A 134 -14.02 15.49 -28.18
C ASN A 134 -13.90 15.52 -26.66
N GLN A 135 -13.86 16.72 -26.08
CA GLN A 135 -13.72 16.88 -24.62
C GLN A 135 -14.91 16.28 -23.86
N ASP A 136 -16.11 16.32 -24.42
CA ASP A 136 -17.31 15.83 -23.74
C ASP A 136 -17.36 14.30 -23.76
N GLU A 137 -16.83 13.65 -24.81
CA GLU A 137 -16.63 12.20 -24.82
C GLU A 137 -15.62 11.76 -23.75
N ILE A 138 -14.49 12.47 -23.61
CA ILE A 138 -13.50 12.15 -22.56
C ILE A 138 -14.11 12.32 -21.17
N LYS A 139 -14.88 13.39 -20.93
CA LYS A 139 -15.60 13.57 -19.65
C LYS A 139 -16.60 12.45 -19.39
N SER A 140 -17.34 12.03 -20.41
CA SER A 140 -18.29 10.91 -20.29
C SER A 140 -17.58 9.60 -19.94
N GLN A 141 -16.45 9.31 -20.58
CA GLN A 141 -15.63 8.13 -20.25
C GLN A 141 -15.10 8.17 -18.81
N ILE A 142 -14.65 9.34 -18.34
CA ILE A 142 -14.24 9.52 -16.93
C ILE A 142 -15.39 9.18 -15.98
N GLN A 143 -16.62 9.63 -16.27
CA GLN A 143 -17.79 9.32 -15.43
C GLN A 143 -18.11 7.83 -15.40
N ILE A 144 -18.05 7.14 -16.55
CA ILE A 144 -18.25 5.69 -16.64
C ILE A 144 -17.20 4.94 -15.81
N LEU A 145 -15.92 5.34 -15.92
CA LEU A 145 -14.84 4.76 -15.13
C LEU A 145 -15.09 4.97 -13.62
N ASP A 146 -15.49 6.17 -13.22
CA ASP A 146 -15.78 6.50 -11.82
C ASP A 146 -16.90 5.66 -11.24
N GLU A 147 -17.99 5.48 -11.99
CA GLU A 147 -19.11 4.64 -11.57
C GLU A 147 -18.68 3.18 -11.40
N LYS A 148 -17.94 2.63 -12.39
CA LYS A 148 -17.43 1.26 -12.34
C LYS A 148 -16.51 1.03 -11.13
N ILE A 149 -15.61 1.98 -10.85
CA ILE A 149 -14.70 1.92 -9.71
C ILE A 149 -15.49 1.92 -8.40
N ARG A 150 -16.43 2.87 -8.23
CA ARG A 150 -17.26 3.00 -7.01
C ARG A 150 -18.10 1.76 -6.75
N ASN A 151 -18.74 1.21 -7.77
CA ASN A 151 -19.54 -0.01 -7.64
C ASN A 151 -18.68 -1.19 -7.19
N THR A 152 -17.50 -1.34 -7.78
CA THR A 152 -16.56 -2.40 -7.41
C THR A 152 -16.03 -2.21 -5.97
N ASP A 153 -15.66 -0.97 -5.58
CA ASP A 153 -15.20 -0.66 -4.21
C ASP A 153 -16.28 -0.97 -3.17
N PHE A 154 -17.54 -0.67 -3.48
CA PHE A 154 -18.66 -0.94 -2.60
C PHE A 154 -18.89 -2.44 -2.39
N GLU A 155 -18.79 -3.25 -3.45
CA GLU A 155 -18.84 -4.70 -3.32
C GLU A 155 -17.68 -5.26 -2.49
N ILE A 156 -16.46 -4.78 -2.72
CA ILE A 156 -15.28 -5.16 -1.91
C ILE A 156 -15.53 -4.82 -0.43
N SER A 157 -16.06 -3.64 -0.12
CA SER A 157 -16.35 -3.22 1.25
C SER A 157 -17.36 -4.14 1.95
N LYS A 158 -18.40 -4.58 1.23
CA LYS A 158 -19.36 -5.58 1.74
C LYS A 158 -18.67 -6.90 2.05
N LEU A 159 -17.88 -7.42 1.11
CA LEU A 159 -17.16 -8.68 1.30
C LEU A 159 -16.15 -8.59 2.45
N ASN A 160 -15.49 -7.45 2.63
CA ASN A 160 -14.56 -7.22 3.72
C ASN A 160 -15.22 -7.25 5.11
N SER A 161 -16.53 -7.02 5.16
CA SER A 161 -17.32 -7.02 6.40
C SER A 161 -17.86 -8.42 6.75
N ILE A 162 -17.71 -9.41 5.86
CA ILE A 162 -18.16 -10.78 6.12
C ILE A 162 -17.22 -11.44 7.14
N GLU A 163 -17.82 -11.97 8.21
CA GLU A 163 -17.09 -12.69 9.24
C GLU A 163 -16.76 -14.12 8.81
N PHE A 164 -15.57 -14.57 9.18
CA PHE A 164 -15.06 -15.93 9.01
C PHE A 164 -14.26 -16.35 10.23
N GLU A 165 -14.03 -17.65 10.36
CA GLU A 165 -13.20 -18.20 11.42
C GLU A 165 -11.74 -18.33 10.96
N ILE A 166 -10.83 -18.01 11.87
CA ILE A 166 -9.40 -18.24 11.71
C ILE A 166 -8.85 -19.00 12.91
N ASP A 167 -7.97 -19.96 12.64
CA ASP A 167 -7.17 -20.64 13.66
C ASP A 167 -5.82 -19.93 13.76
N LEU A 168 -5.47 -19.52 14.99
CA LEU A 168 -4.25 -18.77 15.32
C LEU A 168 -3.29 -19.63 16.14
#